data_AF-A0A8B6CAN8-F1
#
_entry.id   AF-A0A8B6CAN8-F1
#
_cell.length_a   1.000
_cell.length_b   1.000
_cell.length_c   1.000
_cell.angle_alpha   90.00
_cell.angle_beta   90.00
_cell.angle_gamma   90.00
#
_symmetry.space_group_name_H-M   'P 1'
#
loop_
_entity.id
_entity.type
_entity.pdbx_description
1 polymer ?
#
loop_
_entity_poly.entity_id
_entity_poly.type
_entity_poly.pdbx_seq_one_letter_code
_entity_poly.pdbx_strand_id
1 'polypeptide(L)'
;MESSLKAVRRGHRGQVTKLFKKFDEIENNSDLDKDDVKLISDAIEQKQRTIVDLNEKILDLTSEEDVAEEIQESDEYMFNLESKLRKIRKITHSDSISQNVASTSLDPNANSFNPSYPTNSSLTNANVIRSNETEINVQPTNFDNFRSMQNTHRDLQSTNNLYNQGFSSVSNSMYDCSCKKSPDHASLNDCLMSTPPDLNDLTKILMGFRTKKYAISTDIEKAFLHIGLDEKDRDFTRFFWLSDTDNPSSTLTTYRFKSILFGATSSPFILNATLLKHLDACNTNVSAMMKNDLYVDNILSSLENEDDAAKYFVQARSLMSDAGFNLRSWSSNCSKLTDLAKKHDVCEKETFVKILGLKWDTVKDTITFQKVDLFDIELPNITKHDKNDDTSNSTERLTRVLPKREASVRARENIKKWTTQK
;
A
#
# COMPACT_ATOMS: atom_id res chain seq x y z
N MET A 1 -5.88 5.89 37.71
CA MET A 1 -5.10 4.69 37.34
C MET A 1 -4.22 5.00 36.12
N GLU A 2 -4.82 5.55 35.06
CA GLU A 2 -4.13 6.06 33.86
C GLU A 2 -2.90 6.96 34.15
N SER A 3 -3.04 8.00 34.98
CA SER A 3 -1.93 8.91 35.34
C SER A 3 -0.72 8.19 35.98
N SER A 4 -0.97 7.13 36.75
CA SER A 4 0.10 6.31 37.34
C SER A 4 0.85 5.51 36.27
N LEU A 5 0.14 4.91 35.31
CA LEU A 5 0.75 4.18 34.19
C LEU A 5 1.52 5.11 33.25
N LYS A 6 1.00 6.32 32.97
CA LYS A 6 1.71 7.35 32.22
C LYS A 6 3.02 7.76 32.91
N ALA A 7 3.03 7.86 34.24
CA ALA A 7 4.26 8.13 35.00
C ALA A 7 5.28 6.98 34.90
N VAL A 8 4.83 5.73 35.00
CA VAL A 8 5.69 4.55 34.83
C VAL A 8 6.26 4.50 33.41
N ARG A 9 5.44 4.74 32.38
CA ARG A 9 5.87 4.82 30.98
C ARG A 9 6.93 5.88 30.78
N ARG A 10 6.73 7.10 31.29
CA ARG A 10 7.74 8.18 31.23
C ARG A 10 9.06 7.76 31.88
N GLY A 11 9.01 7.01 32.98
CA GLY A 11 10.20 6.42 33.61
C GLY A 11 10.98 5.49 32.69
N HIS A 12 10.29 4.57 32.01
CA HIS A 12 10.91 3.67 31.03
C HIS A 12 11.46 4.43 29.81
N ARG A 13 10.72 5.41 29.29
CA ARG A 13 11.20 6.28 28.20
C ARG A 13 12.48 7.02 28.59
N GLY A 14 12.56 7.52 29.83
CA GLY A 14 13.76 8.17 30.37
C GLY A 14 14.97 7.23 30.48
N GLN A 15 14.74 5.95 30.83
CA GLN A 15 15.81 4.94 30.86
C GLN A 15 16.33 4.63 29.45
N VAL A 16 15.43 4.51 28.47
CA VAL A 16 15.80 4.32 27.05
C VAL A 16 16.65 5.49 26.54
N THR A 17 16.28 6.72 26.87
CA THR A 17 17.09 7.90 26.50
C THR A 17 18.49 7.87 27.12
N LYS A 18 18.65 7.38 28.36
CA LYS A 18 19.97 7.21 28.99
C LYS A 18 20.80 6.13 28.28
N LEU A 19 20.16 5.01 27.89
CA LEU A 19 20.83 3.94 27.15
C LEU A 19 21.31 4.40 25.78
N PHE A 20 20.51 5.22 25.07
CA PHE A 20 20.96 5.83 23.82
C PHE A 20 22.15 6.78 24.01
N LYS A 21 22.17 7.61 25.06
CA LYS A 21 23.33 8.45 25.34
C LYS A 21 24.58 7.62 25.61
N LYS A 22 24.45 6.53 26.36
CA LYS A 22 25.55 5.59 26.60
C LYS A 22 26.04 4.95 25.30
N PHE A 23 25.13 4.61 24.39
CA PHE A 23 25.48 4.13 23.06
C PHE A 23 26.23 5.19 22.24
N ASP A 24 25.74 6.43 22.20
CA ASP A 24 26.39 7.54 21.48
C ASP A 24 27.80 7.83 22.06
N GLU A 25 28.01 7.67 23.37
CA GLU A 25 29.32 7.80 24.03
C GLU A 25 30.31 6.68 23.63
N ILE A 26 29.80 5.47 23.43
CA ILE A 26 30.60 4.30 22.98
C ILE A 26 30.89 4.41 21.48
N GLU A 27 29.92 4.85 20.67
CA GLU A 27 30.07 5.04 19.22
C GLU A 27 31.15 6.09 18.87
N ASN A 28 31.32 7.10 19.73
CA ASN A 28 32.32 8.16 19.53
C ASN A 28 33.72 7.82 20.09
N ASN A 29 33.90 6.68 20.76
CA ASN A 29 35.22 6.20 21.21
C ASN A 29 35.86 5.30 20.15
N SER A 30 37.16 5.47 19.93
CA SER A 30 37.92 4.79 18.87
C SER A 30 38.07 3.27 19.03
N ASP A 31 37.65 2.70 20.17
CA ASP A 31 37.62 1.25 20.42
C ASP A 31 36.18 0.84 20.81
N LEU A 32 35.43 0.37 19.81
CA LEU A 32 34.02 -0.01 19.93
C LEU A 32 33.91 -1.43 20.53
N ASP A 33 33.57 -1.52 21.82
CA ASP A 33 33.25 -2.80 22.45
C ASP A 33 31.87 -3.31 21.99
N LYS A 34 31.90 -4.31 21.11
CA LYS A 34 30.70 -4.91 20.50
C LYS A 34 29.81 -5.64 21.51
N ASP A 35 30.38 -6.15 22.60
CA ASP A 35 29.61 -6.83 23.64
C ASP A 35 28.82 -5.81 24.48
N ASP A 36 29.40 -4.65 24.75
CA ASP A 36 28.71 -3.51 25.39
C ASP A 36 27.60 -2.94 24.51
N VAL A 37 27.83 -2.81 23.20
CA VAL A 37 26.80 -2.37 22.24
C VAL A 37 25.65 -3.37 22.18
N LYS A 38 25.93 -4.68 22.19
CA LYS A 38 24.91 -5.73 22.22
C LYS A 38 24.11 -5.70 23.52
N LEU A 39 24.77 -5.54 24.66
CA LEU A 39 24.12 -5.45 25.98
C LEU A 39 23.20 -4.21 26.08
N ILE A 40 23.61 -3.09 25.49
CA ILE A 40 22.77 -1.89 25.41
C ILE A 40 21.58 -2.12 24.47
N SER A 41 21.79 -2.76 23.31
CA SER A 41 20.71 -3.11 22.38
C SER A 41 19.64 -3.98 23.06
N ASP A 42 20.06 -5.05 23.74
CA ASP A 42 19.17 -5.98 24.43
C ASP A 42 18.38 -5.29 25.56
N ALA A 43 19.04 -4.38 26.30
CA ALA A 43 18.40 -3.59 27.35
C ALA A 43 17.35 -2.60 26.78
N ILE A 44 17.63 -1.97 25.63
CA ILE A 44 16.66 -1.09 24.96
C ILE A 44 15.47 -1.89 24.45
N GLU A 45 15.69 -3.06 23.85
CA GLU A 45 14.61 -3.94 23.37
C GLU A 45 13.73 -4.46 24.51
N GLN A 46 14.31 -4.79 25.66
CA GLN A 46 13.53 -5.17 26.84
C GLN A 46 12.63 -4.02 27.31
N LYS A 47 13.16 -2.79 27.33
CA LYS A 47 12.38 -1.60 27.73
C LYS A 47 11.33 -1.22 26.69
N GLN A 48 11.62 -1.42 25.41
CA GLN A 48 10.67 -1.24 24.32
C GLN A 48 9.44 -2.12 24.54
N ARG A 49 9.62 -3.42 24.85
CA ARG A 49 8.51 -4.33 25.17
C ARG A 49 7.66 -3.83 26.35
N THR A 50 8.29 -3.35 27.42
CA THR A 50 7.57 -2.78 28.57
C THR A 50 6.80 -1.50 28.22
N ILE A 51 7.34 -0.65 27.33
CA ILE A 51 6.66 0.58 26.90
C ILE A 51 5.43 0.26 26.05
N VAL A 52 5.49 -0.76 25.19
CA VAL A 52 4.35 -1.23 24.40
C VAL A 52 3.21 -1.74 25.30
N ASP A 53 3.52 -2.60 26.26
CA ASP A 53 2.54 -3.10 27.24
C ASP A 53 1.91 -1.97 28.08
N LEU A 54 2.69 -0.94 28.41
CA LEU A 54 2.17 0.25 29.10
C LEU A 54 1.29 1.10 28.19
N ASN A 55 1.59 1.22 26.89
CA ASN A 55 0.75 1.96 25.95
C ASN A 55 -0.63 1.31 25.82
N GLU A 56 -0.70 -0.01 25.67
CA GLU A 56 -1.98 -0.74 25.59
C GLU A 56 -2.82 -0.51 26.85
N LYS A 57 -2.23 -0.65 28.03
CA LYS A 57 -2.91 -0.41 29.32
C LYS A 57 -3.33 1.04 29.54
N ILE A 58 -2.63 2.00 28.94
CA ILE A 58 -2.99 3.42 28.99
C ILE A 58 -4.19 3.66 28.07
N LEU A 59 -4.15 3.13 26.84
CA LEU A 59 -5.24 3.26 25.87
C LEU A 59 -6.56 2.70 26.39
N ASP A 60 -6.53 1.56 27.08
CA ASP A 60 -7.73 0.96 27.71
C ASP A 60 -8.36 1.85 28.79
N LEU A 61 -7.62 2.83 29.32
CA LEU A 61 -8.04 3.72 30.40
C LEU A 61 -8.23 5.17 29.95
N THR A 62 -7.88 5.51 28.71
CA THR A 62 -7.97 6.87 28.15
C THR A 62 -9.38 7.13 27.61
N SER A 63 -9.85 8.37 27.75
CA SER A 63 -11.17 8.79 27.26
C SER A 63 -11.25 8.74 25.73
N GLU A 64 -12.45 8.59 25.16
CA GLU A 64 -12.65 8.62 23.71
C GLU A 64 -12.22 9.96 23.06
N GLU A 65 -12.25 11.05 23.83
CA GLU A 65 -11.85 12.39 23.38
C GLU A 65 -10.33 12.52 23.28
N ASP A 66 -9.57 11.85 24.16
CA ASP A 66 -8.11 11.98 24.26
C ASP A 66 -7.35 10.81 23.62
N VAL A 67 -8.04 9.73 23.22
CA VAL A 67 -7.40 8.50 22.72
C VAL A 67 -6.58 8.74 21.45
N ALA A 68 -7.03 9.67 20.59
CA ALA A 68 -6.35 9.99 19.34
C ALA A 68 -5.00 10.68 19.58
N GLU A 69 -4.94 11.62 20.53
CA GLU A 69 -3.71 12.32 20.91
C GLU A 69 -2.72 11.35 21.60
N GLU A 70 -3.24 10.46 22.45
CA GLU A 70 -2.46 9.46 23.16
C GLU A 70 -1.82 8.42 22.22
N ILE A 71 -2.56 7.98 21.19
CA ILE A 71 -2.04 7.13 20.11
C ILE A 71 -0.94 7.86 19.35
N GLN A 72 -1.20 9.11 18.95
CA GLN A 72 -0.23 9.91 18.19
C GLN A 72 1.09 10.12 18.96
N GLU A 73 1.03 10.52 20.24
CA GLU A 73 2.23 10.69 21.08
C GLU A 73 3.01 9.38 21.23
N SER A 74 2.31 8.27 21.35
CA SER A 74 2.91 6.94 21.52
C SER A 74 3.58 6.44 20.24
N ASP A 75 2.93 6.60 19.10
CA ASP A 75 3.44 6.19 17.78
C ASP A 75 4.68 7.01 17.39
N GLU A 76 4.66 8.33 17.62
CA GLU A 76 5.81 9.19 17.33
C GLU A 76 7.04 8.79 18.16
N TYR A 77 6.85 8.49 19.44
CA TYR A 77 7.94 8.01 20.29
C TYR A 77 8.49 6.67 19.81
N MET A 78 7.61 5.70 19.50
CA MET A 78 8.01 4.36 19.06
C MET A 78 8.72 4.38 17.70
N PHE A 79 8.27 5.22 16.76
CA PHE A 79 8.93 5.42 15.49
C PHE A 79 10.37 5.94 15.64
N ASN A 80 10.56 6.94 16.51
CA ASN A 80 11.88 7.49 16.81
C ASN A 80 12.79 6.46 17.49
N LEU A 81 12.23 5.66 18.40
CA LEU A 81 12.93 4.56 19.08
C LEU A 81 13.43 3.50 18.08
N GLU A 82 12.56 3.00 17.21
CA GLU A 82 12.91 1.99 16.21
C GLU A 82 13.95 2.50 15.21
N SER A 83 13.83 3.76 14.79
CA SER A 83 14.78 4.37 13.86
C SER A 83 16.20 4.39 14.43
N LYS A 84 16.35 4.60 15.74
CA LYS A 84 17.64 4.53 16.43
C LYS A 84 18.12 3.09 16.64
N LEU A 85 17.24 2.17 17.03
CA LEU A 85 17.58 0.74 17.16
C LEU A 85 18.07 0.13 15.84
N ARG A 86 17.50 0.52 14.69
CA ARG A 86 18.00 0.08 13.38
C ARG A 86 19.43 0.52 13.09
N LYS A 87 19.87 1.67 13.62
CA LYS A 87 21.27 2.12 13.50
C LYS A 87 22.19 1.24 14.34
N ILE A 88 21.80 0.94 15.59
CA ILE A 88 22.54 0.05 16.50
C ILE A 88 22.68 -1.35 15.89
N ARG A 89 21.59 -1.92 15.34
CA ARG A 89 21.59 -3.25 14.69
C ARG A 89 22.50 -3.33 13.46
N LYS A 90 22.70 -2.23 12.73
CA LYS A 90 23.62 -2.19 11.59
C LYS A 90 25.09 -2.32 12.02
N ILE A 91 25.42 -1.82 13.21
CA ILE A 91 26.78 -1.87 13.77
C ILE A 91 27.09 -3.25 14.35
N THR A 92 26.10 -3.95 14.91
CA THR A 92 26.27 -5.30 15.46
C THR A 92 26.27 -6.42 14.41
N HIS A 93 25.73 -6.21 13.20
CA HIS A 93 25.61 -7.25 12.16
C HIS A 93 26.64 -7.19 11.01
N SER A 94 27.60 -6.28 11.03
CA SER A 94 28.56 -6.08 9.93
C SER A 94 29.63 -7.17 9.73
N ASP A 95 29.73 -8.20 10.59
CA ASP A 95 30.81 -9.22 10.51
C ASP A 95 30.41 -10.63 10.05
N SER A 96 29.16 -10.90 9.67
CA SER A 96 28.76 -12.28 9.30
C SER A 96 29.14 -12.72 7.88
N ILE A 97 29.85 -11.90 7.10
CA ILE A 97 30.19 -12.20 5.68
C ILE A 97 31.65 -12.68 5.48
N SER A 98 32.55 -12.51 6.45
CA SER A 98 34.00 -12.71 6.20
C SER A 98 34.57 -14.10 6.52
N GLN A 99 33.77 -15.11 6.93
CA GLN A 99 34.31 -16.43 7.33
C GLN A 99 34.08 -17.61 6.36
N ASN A 100 33.40 -17.44 5.22
CA ASN A 100 33.12 -18.56 4.30
C ASN A 100 33.91 -18.55 2.97
N VAL A 101 34.94 -17.70 2.80
CA VAL A 101 35.70 -17.57 1.53
C VAL A 101 37.13 -18.14 1.62
N ALA A 102 37.34 -19.19 2.41
CA ALA A 102 38.67 -19.83 2.51
C ALA A 102 38.60 -21.35 2.30
N SER A 103 38.05 -21.81 1.18
CA SER A 103 38.42 -23.11 0.57
C SER A 103 37.68 -23.35 -0.74
N THR A 104 38.18 -22.80 -1.85
CA THR A 104 38.20 -23.50 -3.14
C THR A 104 39.12 -22.77 -4.10
N SER A 105 40.23 -23.41 -4.43
CA SER A 105 41.24 -22.93 -5.38
C SER A 105 40.67 -22.88 -6.81
N LEU A 106 41.08 -21.82 -7.51
CA LEU A 106 40.87 -21.52 -8.92
C LEU A 106 41.23 -22.69 -9.84
N ASP A 107 40.39 -22.94 -10.84
CA ASP A 107 40.79 -23.58 -12.10
C ASP A 107 40.56 -22.56 -13.24
N PRO A 108 41.62 -22.04 -13.90
CA PRO A 108 41.50 -20.94 -14.85
C PRO A 108 41.51 -21.50 -16.29
N ASN A 109 40.35 -21.86 -16.83
CA ASN A 109 40.17 -22.00 -18.28
C ASN A 109 38.69 -22.18 -18.66
N ALA A 110 38.05 -21.08 -19.09
CA ALA A 110 37.13 -21.08 -20.24
C ALA A 110 36.54 -19.66 -20.42
N ASN A 111 37.06 -18.95 -21.42
CA ASN A 111 36.50 -17.72 -21.94
C ASN A 111 35.26 -17.98 -22.83
N SER A 112 34.43 -16.94 -22.94
CA SER A 112 33.61 -16.53 -24.10
C SER A 112 32.09 -16.87 -24.15
N PHE A 113 31.31 -15.79 -24.01
CA PHE A 113 30.20 -15.30 -24.86
C PHE A 113 29.12 -16.26 -25.44
N ASN A 114 27.89 -16.03 -24.95
CA ASN A 114 26.66 -15.67 -25.72
C ASN A 114 25.85 -16.79 -26.44
N PRO A 115 24.59 -16.52 -26.87
CA PRO A 115 23.40 -17.13 -26.30
C PRO A 115 22.62 -18.00 -27.29
N SER A 116 22.16 -19.17 -26.86
CA SER A 116 21.22 -19.97 -27.65
C SER A 116 20.53 -21.02 -26.78
N TYR A 117 19.20 -20.94 -26.68
CA TYR A 117 18.35 -22.06 -26.27
C TYR A 117 18.50 -23.20 -27.29
N PRO A 118 18.60 -24.48 -26.86
CA PRO A 118 17.40 -25.33 -27.00
C PRO A 118 17.25 -26.50 -25.98
N THR A 119 15.99 -26.87 -25.77
CA THR A 119 15.38 -28.22 -25.57
C THR A 119 15.89 -29.22 -24.51
N ASN A 120 14.89 -29.70 -23.74
CA ASN A 120 14.86 -30.82 -22.79
C ASN A 120 15.83 -32.00 -23.02
N SER A 121 16.61 -32.35 -21.99
CA SER A 121 16.61 -33.69 -21.38
C SER A 121 17.40 -33.71 -20.06
N SER A 122 16.69 -34.07 -18.98
CA SER A 122 17.09 -34.79 -17.76
C SER A 122 18.53 -34.66 -17.21
N LEU A 123 18.64 -34.15 -15.98
CA LEU A 123 19.52 -34.58 -14.86
C LEU A 123 19.17 -33.70 -13.64
N THR A 124 18.17 -34.07 -12.82
CA THR A 124 18.33 -34.74 -11.51
C THR A 124 19.52 -34.27 -10.66
N ASN A 125 19.28 -33.30 -9.78
CA ASN A 125 19.46 -33.39 -8.32
C ASN A 125 19.57 -31.98 -7.73
N ALA A 126 18.41 -31.35 -7.53
CA ALA A 126 18.23 -30.38 -6.46
C ALA A 126 17.36 -31.08 -5.41
N ASN A 127 17.75 -31.02 -4.14
CA ASN A 127 16.95 -31.52 -3.04
C ASN A 127 15.61 -30.76 -3.01
N VAL A 128 14.60 -31.36 -3.64
CA VAL A 128 13.22 -30.91 -3.60
C VAL A 128 12.71 -31.26 -2.20
N ILE A 129 12.64 -30.28 -1.31
CA ILE A 129 11.63 -30.34 -0.27
C ILE A 129 10.31 -30.27 -1.04
N ARG A 130 9.68 -31.42 -1.29
CA ARG A 130 8.30 -31.47 -1.81
C ARG A 130 7.41 -31.01 -0.66
N SER A 131 7.27 -29.70 -0.50
CA SER A 131 6.10 -29.15 0.17
C SER A 131 4.88 -29.54 -0.68
N ASN A 132 3.81 -30.00 -0.03
CA ASN A 132 2.56 -30.26 -0.71
C ASN A 132 2.08 -28.93 -1.32
N GLU A 133 2.23 -28.77 -2.63
CA GLU A 133 1.75 -27.57 -3.34
C GLU A 133 0.22 -27.63 -3.35
N THR A 134 -0.41 -26.62 -2.75
CA THR A 134 -1.86 -26.47 -2.76
C THR A 134 -2.23 -25.28 -3.62
N GLU A 135 -3.18 -25.50 -4.52
CA GLU A 135 -3.67 -24.45 -5.39
C GLU A 135 -4.81 -23.70 -4.72
N ILE A 136 -4.62 -22.41 -4.39
CA ILE A 136 -5.75 -21.57 -4.00
C ILE A 136 -6.38 -20.96 -5.24
N ASN A 137 -7.66 -21.23 -5.42
CA ASN A 137 -8.52 -20.46 -6.29
C ASN A 137 -9.01 -19.23 -5.53
N VAL A 138 -8.34 -18.07 -5.66
CA VAL A 138 -8.78 -16.80 -5.05
C VAL A 138 -9.90 -16.20 -5.91
N GLN A 139 -11.02 -16.91 -6.01
CA GLN A 139 -12.25 -16.34 -6.55
C GLN A 139 -12.80 -15.29 -5.57
N PRO A 140 -13.64 -14.35 -6.02
CA PRO A 140 -14.26 -13.34 -5.16
C PRO A 140 -14.95 -13.92 -3.91
N THR A 141 -15.49 -15.14 -4.01
CA THR A 141 -16.14 -15.89 -2.91
C THR A 141 -15.17 -16.56 -1.95
N ASN A 142 -13.95 -16.93 -2.40
CA ASN A 142 -12.88 -17.46 -1.55
C ASN A 142 -12.00 -16.36 -0.96
N PHE A 143 -12.17 -15.11 -1.39
CA PHE A 143 -11.44 -13.97 -0.87
C PHE A 143 -11.66 -13.78 0.63
N ASP A 144 -12.83 -14.14 1.16
CA ASP A 144 -13.07 -14.04 2.61
C ASP A 144 -12.28 -15.09 3.40
N ASN A 145 -12.06 -16.28 2.84
CA ASN A 145 -11.13 -17.27 3.40
C ASN A 145 -9.68 -16.78 3.32
N PHE A 146 -9.29 -16.16 2.20
CA PHE A 146 -7.98 -15.53 2.06
C PHE A 146 -7.79 -14.37 3.04
N ARG A 147 -8.81 -13.52 3.24
CA ARG A 147 -8.83 -12.44 4.21
C ARG A 147 -8.80 -12.96 5.65
N SER A 148 -9.49 -14.06 5.93
CA SER A 148 -9.44 -14.76 7.23
C SER A 148 -8.03 -15.29 7.51
N MET A 149 -7.41 -15.98 6.54
CA MET A 149 -6.01 -16.39 6.64
C MET A 149 -5.11 -15.17 6.92
N GLN A 150 -5.24 -14.11 6.14
CA GLN A 150 -4.49 -12.85 6.31
C GLN A 150 -4.69 -12.18 7.68
N ASN A 151 -5.91 -12.21 8.23
CA ASN A 151 -6.19 -11.71 9.57
C ASN A 151 -5.50 -12.55 10.65
N THR A 152 -5.43 -13.88 10.52
CA THR A 152 -4.71 -14.70 11.51
C THR A 152 -3.19 -14.50 11.44
N HIS A 153 -2.66 -14.13 10.27
CA HIS A 153 -1.26 -13.68 10.17
C HIS A 153 -1.01 -12.32 10.84
N ARG A 154 -2.04 -11.46 10.98
CA ARG A 154 -1.96 -10.25 11.80
C ARG A 154 -1.70 -10.60 13.26
N ASP A 155 -2.38 -11.62 13.77
CA ASP A 155 -2.25 -12.08 15.16
C ASP A 155 -0.88 -12.76 15.41
N LEU A 156 -0.33 -13.47 14.41
CA LEU A 156 1.04 -13.98 14.48
C LEU A 156 2.12 -12.91 14.28
N GLN A 157 1.91 -11.92 13.40
CA GLN A 157 2.84 -10.79 13.26
C GLN A 157 2.83 -9.87 14.49
N SER A 158 1.71 -9.77 15.24
CA SER A 158 1.73 -9.14 16.57
C SER A 158 2.58 -9.90 17.59
N THR A 159 2.88 -11.18 17.36
CA THR A 159 3.81 -11.95 18.21
C THR A 159 5.27 -11.93 17.74
N ASN A 160 5.55 -11.43 16.53
CA ASN A 160 6.91 -11.24 16.00
C ASN A 160 7.12 -9.79 15.55
N ASN A 161 7.54 -8.95 16.50
CA ASN A 161 7.91 -7.55 16.32
C ASN A 161 8.73 -7.28 15.04
N LEU A 162 8.07 -6.81 13.98
CA LEU A 162 8.61 -5.92 12.95
C LEU A 162 7.44 -5.43 12.08
N TYR A 163 7.25 -4.10 12.07
CA TYR A 163 6.29 -3.34 11.25
C TYR A 163 4.80 -3.49 11.58
N ASN A 164 4.35 -2.75 12.59
CA ASN A 164 3.02 -2.14 12.55
C ASN A 164 3.17 -0.65 12.90
N GLN A 165 3.23 0.19 11.87
CA GLN A 165 2.85 1.60 12.01
C GLN A 165 1.34 1.68 11.96
N GLY A 166 0.76 2.55 12.80
CA GLY A 166 -0.68 2.74 12.95
C GLY A 166 -1.45 2.75 11.64
N PHE A 167 -2.30 1.74 11.48
CA PHE A 167 -3.41 1.75 10.54
C PHE A 167 -4.66 1.33 11.30
N SER A 168 -5.39 2.31 11.81
CA SER A 168 -6.82 2.16 12.09
C SER A 168 -7.52 1.97 10.75
N SER A 169 -7.83 0.71 10.42
CA SER A 169 -8.71 0.17 9.37
C SER A 169 -8.12 -1.16 8.90
N VAL A 170 -8.90 -2.25 8.97
CA VAL A 170 -8.56 -3.61 8.51
C VAL A 170 -7.36 -3.67 7.56
N SER A 171 -6.17 -4.04 8.06
CA SER A 171 -4.99 -4.17 7.23
C SER A 171 -5.18 -5.31 6.24
N ASN A 172 -5.32 -4.98 4.95
CA ASN A 172 -5.28 -5.95 3.87
C ASN A 172 -3.82 -6.38 3.70
N SER A 173 -3.47 -7.66 3.95
CA SER A 173 -2.10 -8.11 3.71
C SER A 173 -1.82 -8.05 2.21
N MET A 174 -0.83 -7.25 1.82
CA MET A 174 -0.44 -7.06 0.42
C MET A 174 0.75 -7.96 0.10
N TYR A 175 0.70 -8.63 -1.05
CA TYR A 175 1.85 -9.37 -1.57
C TYR A 175 2.91 -8.39 -2.08
N ASP A 176 4.09 -8.40 -1.46
CA ASP A 176 5.16 -7.46 -1.81
C ASP A 176 5.93 -7.94 -3.06
N CYS A 177 5.49 -7.47 -4.22
CA CYS A 177 6.14 -7.73 -5.51
C CYS A 177 7.49 -7.01 -5.67
N SER A 178 7.81 -6.08 -4.77
CA SER A 178 9.06 -5.31 -4.79
C SER A 178 10.09 -5.88 -3.84
N CYS A 179 9.74 -6.95 -3.10
CA CYS A 179 10.64 -7.62 -2.18
C CYS A 179 11.86 -8.17 -2.93
N LYS A 180 13.05 -7.88 -2.39
CA LYS A 180 14.33 -8.34 -2.89
C LYS A 180 15.02 -9.17 -1.82
N LYS A 181 15.60 -10.30 -2.21
CA LYS A 181 16.40 -11.13 -1.30
C LYS A 181 17.65 -10.39 -0.79
N SER A 182 18.27 -9.59 -1.65
CA SER A 182 19.36 -8.66 -1.34
C SER A 182 19.39 -7.53 -2.39
N PRO A 183 20.15 -6.45 -2.19
CA PRO A 183 20.23 -5.34 -3.16
C PRO A 183 20.57 -5.76 -4.60
N ASP A 184 21.33 -6.84 -4.76
CA ASP A 184 21.78 -7.34 -6.06
C ASP A 184 20.78 -8.29 -6.74
N HIS A 185 19.68 -8.64 -6.08
CA HIS A 185 18.65 -9.51 -6.65
C HIS A 185 17.48 -8.71 -7.22
N ALA A 186 16.98 -9.16 -8.36
CA ALA A 186 15.74 -8.63 -8.93
C ALA A 186 14.53 -9.02 -8.06
N SER A 187 13.61 -8.08 -7.88
CA SER A 187 12.26 -8.35 -7.39
C SER A 187 11.37 -8.87 -8.52
N LEU A 188 10.17 -9.36 -8.20
CA LEU A 188 9.19 -9.73 -9.21
C LEU A 188 8.88 -8.53 -10.12
N ASN A 189 8.69 -7.34 -9.54
CA ASN A 189 8.41 -6.11 -10.30
C ASN A 189 9.56 -5.69 -11.23
N ASP A 190 10.82 -6.00 -10.89
CA ASP A 190 11.96 -5.73 -11.78
C ASP A 190 11.98 -6.67 -12.99
N CYS A 191 11.39 -7.87 -12.87
CA CYS A 191 11.28 -8.87 -13.93
C CYS A 191 10.02 -8.71 -14.79
N LEU A 192 9.01 -8.00 -14.31
CA LEU A 192 7.76 -7.77 -15.03
C LEU A 192 7.91 -6.60 -16.00
N MET A 193 7.24 -6.70 -17.16
CA MET A 193 7.17 -5.59 -18.10
C MET A 193 6.38 -4.42 -17.49
N SER A 194 7.08 -3.32 -17.18
CA SER A 194 6.45 -2.06 -16.82
C SER A 194 5.93 -1.39 -18.08
N THR A 195 4.62 -1.51 -18.32
CA THR A 195 3.94 -0.78 -19.38
C THR A 195 3.14 0.34 -18.73
N PRO A 196 3.22 1.60 -19.21
CA PRO A 196 2.32 2.64 -18.74
C PRO A 196 0.89 2.12 -18.87
N PRO A 197 0.11 2.10 -17.79
CA PRO A 197 -1.27 1.65 -17.89
C PRO A 197 -1.98 2.65 -18.82
N ASP A 198 -2.68 2.13 -19.84
CA ASP A 198 -3.42 2.91 -20.84
C ASP A 198 -4.69 3.52 -20.22
N LEU A 199 -4.50 4.27 -19.13
CA LEU A 199 -5.57 4.84 -18.33
C LEU A 199 -6.14 6.06 -19.02
N ASN A 200 -7.44 6.23 -18.90
CA ASN A 200 -8.07 7.48 -19.24
C ASN A 200 -7.47 8.63 -18.41
N ASP A 201 -7.38 9.81 -19.03
CA ASP A 201 -6.89 11.00 -18.36
C ASP A 201 -7.77 11.34 -17.16
N LEU A 202 -7.16 11.36 -15.97
CA LEU A 202 -7.86 11.61 -14.71
C LEU A 202 -8.59 12.96 -14.71
N THR A 203 -8.00 14.00 -15.30
CA THR A 203 -8.63 15.32 -15.38
C THR A 203 -9.86 15.28 -16.28
N LYS A 204 -9.77 14.58 -17.44
CA LYS A 204 -10.90 14.39 -18.36
C LYS A 204 -12.05 13.67 -17.66
N ILE A 205 -11.78 12.61 -16.91
CA ILE A 205 -12.80 11.86 -16.16
C ILE A 205 -13.47 12.75 -15.12
N LEU A 206 -12.68 13.46 -14.30
CA LEU A 206 -13.21 14.36 -13.27
C LEU A 206 -14.02 15.53 -13.87
N MET A 207 -13.62 16.05 -15.02
CA MET A 207 -14.38 17.08 -15.74
C MET A 207 -15.68 16.49 -16.32
N GLY A 208 -15.61 15.32 -16.95
CA GLY A 208 -16.77 14.62 -17.51
C GLY A 208 -17.83 14.29 -16.46
N PHE A 209 -17.38 13.79 -15.30
CA PHE A 209 -18.23 13.53 -14.12
C PHE A 209 -19.03 14.76 -13.68
N ARG A 210 -18.49 15.97 -13.84
CA ARG A 210 -19.13 17.24 -13.45
C ARG A 210 -19.90 17.94 -14.57
N THR A 211 -19.87 17.40 -15.79
CA THR A 211 -20.37 18.14 -16.96
C THR A 211 -21.90 18.13 -17.06
N LYS A 212 -22.56 17.05 -16.65
CA LYS A 212 -24.02 16.89 -16.77
C LYS A 212 -24.70 16.88 -15.41
N LYS A 213 -26.02 17.08 -15.41
CA LYS A 213 -26.83 17.27 -14.21
C LYS A 213 -26.74 16.12 -13.18
N TYR A 214 -26.69 14.87 -13.63
CA TYR A 214 -26.69 13.71 -12.76
C TYR A 214 -25.35 12.99 -12.79
N ALA A 215 -24.64 13.02 -11.68
CA ALA A 215 -23.36 12.36 -11.49
C ALA A 215 -23.56 10.93 -10.98
N ILE A 216 -22.71 10.00 -11.42
CA ILE A 216 -22.78 8.58 -11.13
C ILE A 216 -21.38 8.07 -10.80
N SER A 217 -21.22 7.42 -9.65
CA SER A 217 -19.99 6.74 -9.24
C SER A 217 -20.30 5.27 -8.94
N THR A 218 -19.42 4.37 -9.33
CA THR A 218 -19.48 2.95 -8.96
C THR A 218 -18.10 2.32 -9.03
N ASP A 219 -17.89 1.30 -8.19
CA ASP A 219 -16.64 0.56 -8.11
C ASP A 219 -16.82 -0.85 -8.65
N ILE A 220 -15.78 -1.38 -9.30
CA ILE A 220 -15.69 -2.80 -9.67
C ILE A 220 -15.23 -3.59 -8.45
N GLU A 221 -16.08 -4.48 -7.94
CA GLU A 221 -15.73 -5.32 -6.80
C GLU A 221 -14.55 -6.21 -7.14
N LYS A 222 -13.47 -6.15 -6.33
CA LYS A 222 -12.34 -7.09 -6.40
C LYS A 222 -11.83 -7.29 -7.83
N ALA A 223 -11.71 -6.20 -8.60
CA ALA A 223 -11.51 -6.25 -10.06
C ALA A 223 -10.36 -7.16 -10.52
N PHE A 224 -9.21 -7.09 -9.83
CA PHE A 224 -8.03 -7.90 -10.13
C PHE A 224 -8.27 -9.41 -9.98
N LEU A 225 -9.11 -9.83 -9.03
CA LEU A 225 -9.35 -11.26 -8.76
C LEU A 225 -10.21 -11.94 -9.82
N HIS A 226 -10.95 -11.16 -10.61
CA HIS A 226 -11.78 -11.66 -11.69
C HIS A 226 -10.98 -11.98 -12.96
N ILE A 227 -9.70 -11.61 -13.01
CA ILE A 227 -8.84 -11.86 -14.18
C ILE A 227 -7.83 -12.95 -13.84
N GLY A 228 -7.93 -14.07 -14.55
CA GLY A 228 -7.02 -15.20 -14.40
C GLY A 228 -5.61 -14.92 -14.95
N LEU A 229 -4.60 -15.43 -14.25
CA LEU A 229 -3.24 -15.59 -14.77
C LEU A 229 -3.16 -16.84 -15.64
N ASP A 230 -2.38 -16.73 -16.71
CA ASP A 230 -1.97 -17.88 -17.53
C ASP A 230 -1.23 -18.89 -16.65
N GLU A 231 -1.48 -20.18 -16.85
CA GLU A 231 -0.96 -21.27 -16.02
C GLU A 231 0.57 -21.26 -15.94
N LYS A 232 1.23 -20.87 -17.03
CA LYS A 232 2.69 -20.76 -17.12
C LYS A 232 3.26 -19.62 -16.27
N ASP A 233 2.46 -18.59 -15.99
CA ASP A 233 2.90 -17.42 -15.21
C ASP A 233 2.61 -17.57 -13.71
N ARG A 234 1.69 -18.46 -13.33
CA ARG A 234 1.29 -18.67 -11.91
C ARG A 234 2.46 -19.06 -11.02
N ASP A 235 3.45 -19.76 -11.57
CA ASP A 235 4.59 -20.25 -10.79
C ASP A 235 5.48 -19.12 -10.25
N PHE A 236 5.47 -17.95 -10.89
CA PHE A 236 6.19 -16.76 -10.44
C PHE A 236 5.46 -16.00 -9.32
N THR A 237 4.25 -16.43 -8.95
CA THR A 237 3.39 -15.77 -7.96
C THR A 237 3.27 -16.60 -6.68
N ARG A 238 4.26 -17.46 -6.42
CA ARG A 238 4.26 -18.33 -5.24
C ARG A 238 4.44 -17.52 -3.95
N PHE A 239 3.82 -18.01 -2.89
CA PHE A 239 4.00 -17.51 -1.54
C PHE A 239 3.90 -18.66 -0.52
N PHE A 240 4.56 -18.48 0.62
CA PHE A 240 4.46 -19.43 1.73
C PHE A 240 3.39 -19.01 2.72
N TRP A 241 2.78 -20.01 3.34
CA TRP A 241 1.78 -19.80 4.36
C TRP A 241 1.79 -20.94 5.38
N LEU A 242 1.47 -20.66 6.63
CA LEU A 242 1.42 -21.68 7.68
C LEU A 242 0.19 -22.59 7.50
N SER A 243 0.38 -23.90 7.58
CA SER A 243 -0.73 -24.87 7.50
C SER A 243 -1.72 -24.70 8.64
N ASP A 244 -1.24 -24.26 9.80
CA ASP A 244 -2.02 -23.85 10.95
C ASP A 244 -1.57 -22.45 11.37
N THR A 245 -2.46 -21.49 11.22
CA THR A 245 -2.19 -20.07 11.49
C THR A 245 -2.14 -19.73 12.97
N ASP A 246 -2.59 -20.60 13.87
CA ASP A 246 -2.49 -20.38 15.32
C ASP A 246 -1.19 -20.98 15.89
N ASN A 247 -0.51 -21.80 15.09
CA ASN A 247 0.73 -22.45 15.46
C ASN A 247 1.90 -21.99 14.55
N PRO A 248 2.79 -21.10 15.02
CA PRO A 248 3.92 -20.61 14.23
C PRO A 248 4.97 -21.69 13.93
N SER A 249 4.91 -22.84 14.61
CA SER A 249 5.75 -24.01 14.30
C SER A 249 5.10 -24.97 13.31
N SER A 250 3.91 -24.64 12.79
CA SER A 250 3.23 -25.48 11.81
C SER A 250 3.95 -25.47 10.47
N THR A 251 3.66 -26.48 9.65
CA THR A 251 4.36 -26.65 8.37
C THR A 251 4.05 -25.51 7.42
N LEU A 252 5.07 -25.02 6.72
CA LEU A 252 4.87 -24.06 5.64
C LEU A 252 4.32 -24.79 4.41
N THR A 253 3.17 -24.31 3.95
CA THR A 253 2.50 -24.71 2.71
C THR A 253 2.81 -23.68 1.63
N THR A 254 3.05 -24.15 0.41
CA THR A 254 3.30 -23.30 -0.74
C THR A 254 2.02 -23.09 -1.53
N TYR A 255 1.67 -21.83 -1.74
CA TYR A 255 0.52 -21.40 -2.52
C TYR A 255 0.98 -20.59 -3.73
N ARG A 256 0.11 -20.46 -4.74
CA ARG A 256 0.33 -19.62 -5.92
C ARG A 256 -0.96 -18.91 -6.31
N PHE A 257 -0.87 -17.71 -6.87
CA PHE A 257 -2.05 -17.00 -7.35
C PHE A 257 -2.55 -17.60 -8.67
N LYS A 258 -3.89 -17.63 -8.84
CA LYS A 258 -4.56 -17.95 -10.11
C LYS A 258 -5.06 -16.72 -10.85
N SER A 259 -5.08 -15.57 -10.19
CA SER A 259 -5.55 -14.29 -10.71
C SER A 259 -4.42 -13.27 -10.68
N ILE A 260 -4.55 -12.19 -11.45
CA ILE A 260 -3.62 -11.07 -11.33
C ILE A 260 -3.68 -10.51 -9.90
N LEU A 261 -2.55 -10.00 -9.44
CA LEU A 261 -2.32 -9.69 -8.04
C LEU A 261 -2.08 -8.20 -7.80
N PHE A 262 -2.48 -7.73 -6.63
CA PHE A 262 -2.20 -6.36 -6.21
C PHE A 262 -0.71 -6.18 -5.97
N GLY A 263 -0.16 -5.04 -6.39
CA GLY A 263 1.25 -4.69 -6.20
C GLY A 263 2.19 -5.07 -7.36
N ALA A 264 1.74 -5.91 -8.30
CA ALA A 264 2.47 -6.16 -9.54
C ALA A 264 2.35 -4.98 -10.50
N THR A 265 3.47 -4.57 -11.08
CA THR A 265 3.55 -3.43 -12.03
C THR A 265 2.71 -3.62 -13.28
N SER A 266 2.53 -4.87 -13.74
CA SER A 266 1.74 -5.20 -14.94
C SER A 266 0.23 -5.31 -14.68
N SER A 267 -0.21 -5.55 -13.44
CA SER A 267 -1.62 -5.80 -13.11
C SER A 267 -2.57 -4.68 -13.51
N PRO A 268 -2.28 -3.38 -13.29
CA PRO A 268 -3.16 -2.29 -13.70
C PRO A 268 -3.39 -2.26 -15.22
N PHE A 269 -2.34 -2.52 -16.00
CA PHE A 269 -2.44 -2.60 -17.46
C PHE A 269 -3.32 -3.77 -17.88
N ILE A 270 -3.11 -4.96 -17.31
CA ILE A 270 -3.90 -6.15 -17.65
C ILE A 270 -5.38 -5.93 -17.33
N LEU A 271 -5.69 -5.36 -16.17
CA LEU A 271 -7.06 -5.02 -15.79
C LEU A 271 -7.70 -4.07 -16.79
N ASN A 272 -7.05 -2.95 -17.06
CA ASN A 272 -7.57 -1.94 -17.95
C ASN A 272 -7.74 -2.45 -19.38
N ALA A 273 -6.74 -3.15 -19.94
CA ALA A 273 -6.81 -3.74 -21.27
C ALA A 273 -7.95 -4.76 -21.40
N THR A 274 -8.19 -5.56 -20.35
CA THR A 274 -9.29 -6.53 -20.32
C THR A 274 -10.65 -5.83 -20.33
N LEU A 275 -10.81 -4.80 -19.50
CA LEU A 275 -12.05 -4.01 -19.43
C LEU A 275 -12.33 -3.28 -20.75
N LEU A 276 -11.33 -2.61 -21.32
CA LEU A 276 -11.47 -1.91 -22.60
C LEU A 276 -11.85 -2.87 -23.73
N LYS A 277 -11.19 -4.03 -23.81
CA LYS A 277 -11.50 -5.06 -24.81
C LYS A 277 -12.94 -5.55 -24.70
N HIS A 278 -13.44 -5.76 -23.49
CA HIS A 278 -14.83 -6.16 -23.26
C HIS A 278 -15.81 -5.06 -23.68
N LEU A 279 -15.61 -3.83 -23.19
CA LEU A 279 -16.49 -2.70 -23.48
C LEU A 279 -16.55 -2.36 -24.99
N ASP A 280 -15.43 -2.53 -25.71
CA ASP A 280 -15.37 -2.39 -27.17
C ASP A 280 -16.20 -3.46 -27.89
N ALA A 281 -16.21 -4.69 -27.40
CA ALA A 281 -16.97 -5.78 -27.99
C ALA A 281 -18.49 -5.62 -27.82
N CYS A 282 -18.94 -4.97 -26.73
CA CYS A 282 -20.37 -4.78 -26.45
C CYS A 282 -21.07 -3.83 -27.43
N ASN A 283 -20.34 -2.86 -28.00
CA ASN A 283 -20.85 -1.91 -29.00
C ASN A 283 -22.20 -1.23 -28.64
N THR A 284 -22.33 -0.73 -27.41
CA THR A 284 -23.52 0.03 -26.96
C THR A 284 -23.14 1.45 -26.56
N ASN A 285 -24.12 2.35 -26.50
CA ASN A 285 -23.88 3.72 -26.01
C ASN A 285 -23.33 3.71 -24.56
N VAL A 286 -23.84 2.83 -23.71
CA VAL A 286 -23.37 2.71 -22.32
C VAL A 286 -21.95 2.15 -22.26
N SER A 287 -21.60 1.15 -23.08
CA SER A 287 -20.22 0.64 -23.09
C SER A 287 -19.22 1.68 -23.59
N ALA A 288 -19.61 2.49 -24.59
CA ALA A 288 -18.79 3.61 -25.07
C ALA A 288 -18.62 4.71 -24.00
N MET A 289 -19.65 4.99 -23.20
CA MET A 289 -19.55 5.90 -22.06
C MET A 289 -18.63 5.34 -20.98
N MET A 290 -18.88 4.11 -20.51
CA MET A 290 -18.04 3.43 -19.52
C MET A 290 -16.57 3.39 -19.93
N LYS A 291 -16.29 3.15 -21.22
CA LYS A 291 -14.93 3.16 -21.76
C LYS A 291 -14.20 4.48 -21.52
N ASN A 292 -14.90 5.61 -21.65
CA ASN A 292 -14.32 6.95 -21.45
C ASN A 292 -14.27 7.37 -19.96
N ASP A 293 -15.13 6.77 -19.14
CA ASP A 293 -15.38 7.13 -17.74
C ASP A 293 -14.63 6.24 -16.74
N LEU A 294 -14.02 5.14 -17.22
CA LEU A 294 -13.28 4.17 -16.42
C LEU A 294 -11.91 4.73 -15.98
N TYR A 295 -11.61 4.60 -14.68
CA TYR A 295 -10.30 4.83 -14.10
C TYR A 295 -9.91 3.67 -13.18
N VAL A 296 -9.07 2.76 -13.70
CA VAL A 296 -8.66 1.53 -13.02
C VAL A 296 -9.88 0.68 -12.64
N ASP A 297 -10.33 0.74 -11.38
CA ASP A 297 -11.46 0.01 -10.82
C ASP A 297 -12.70 0.90 -10.54
N ASN A 298 -12.62 2.20 -10.80
CA ASN A 298 -13.72 3.16 -10.59
C ASN A 298 -14.32 3.57 -11.94
N ILE A 299 -15.65 3.78 -11.97
CA ILE A 299 -16.35 4.35 -13.11
C ILE A 299 -17.07 5.61 -12.66
N LEU A 300 -16.70 6.74 -13.25
CA LEU A 300 -17.28 8.06 -12.96
C LEU A 300 -17.98 8.64 -14.18
N SER A 301 -19.30 8.57 -14.20
CA SER A 301 -20.14 8.99 -15.32
C SER A 301 -21.04 10.15 -14.98
N SER A 302 -21.59 10.79 -16.01
CA SER A 302 -22.65 11.79 -15.85
C SER A 302 -23.69 11.73 -16.96
N LEU A 303 -24.96 12.01 -16.64
CA LEU A 303 -26.11 12.04 -17.55
C LEU A 303 -27.00 13.27 -17.29
N GLU A 304 -27.76 13.69 -18.29
CA GLU A 304 -28.61 14.90 -18.19
C GLU A 304 -30.02 14.59 -17.66
N ASN A 305 -30.51 13.37 -17.89
CA ASN A 305 -31.87 12.95 -17.55
C ASN A 305 -31.85 11.79 -16.53
N GLU A 306 -32.80 11.80 -15.59
CA GLU A 306 -32.96 10.72 -14.59
C GLU A 306 -33.31 9.38 -15.21
N ASP A 307 -34.13 9.38 -16.26
CA ASP A 307 -34.50 8.16 -16.99
C ASP A 307 -33.30 7.51 -17.65
N ASP A 308 -32.40 8.32 -18.22
CA ASP A 308 -31.19 7.81 -18.85
C ASP A 308 -30.18 7.33 -17.81
N ALA A 309 -30.11 7.99 -16.64
CA ALA A 309 -29.32 7.49 -15.50
C ALA A 309 -29.82 6.14 -14.99
N ALA A 310 -31.15 5.96 -14.87
CA ALA A 310 -31.75 4.69 -14.49
C ALA A 310 -31.49 3.58 -15.52
N LYS A 311 -31.59 3.89 -16.83
CA LYS A 311 -31.23 2.94 -17.91
C LYS A 311 -29.75 2.61 -17.88
N TYR A 312 -28.89 3.61 -17.66
CA TYR A 312 -27.44 3.44 -17.54
C TYR A 312 -27.11 2.44 -16.43
N PHE A 313 -27.71 2.59 -15.24
CA PHE A 313 -27.52 1.66 -14.13
C PHE A 313 -27.82 0.20 -14.52
N VAL A 314 -28.98 -0.05 -15.12
CA VAL A 314 -29.39 -1.41 -15.51
C VAL A 314 -28.46 -1.98 -16.57
N GLN A 315 -28.16 -1.20 -17.61
CA GLN A 315 -27.33 -1.65 -18.73
C GLN A 315 -25.87 -1.86 -18.31
N ALA A 316 -25.28 -0.94 -17.55
CA ALA A 316 -23.89 -1.05 -17.08
C ALA A 316 -23.70 -2.30 -16.21
N ARG A 317 -24.65 -2.62 -15.32
CA ARG A 317 -24.61 -3.85 -14.52
C ARG A 317 -24.68 -5.10 -15.39
N SER A 318 -25.58 -5.12 -16.38
CA SER A 318 -25.69 -6.25 -17.31
C SER A 318 -24.38 -6.46 -18.07
N LEU A 319 -23.84 -5.40 -18.67
CA LEU A 319 -22.61 -5.46 -19.46
C LEU A 319 -21.43 -5.98 -18.64
N MET A 320 -21.26 -5.49 -17.41
CA MET A 320 -20.15 -5.93 -16.56
C MET A 320 -20.36 -7.35 -16.04
N SER A 321 -21.59 -7.72 -15.71
CA SER A 321 -21.93 -9.08 -15.28
C SER A 321 -21.64 -10.10 -16.38
N ASP A 322 -21.83 -9.75 -17.65
CA ASP A 322 -21.50 -10.63 -18.78
C ASP A 322 -19.99 -10.92 -18.88
N ALA A 323 -19.14 -10.00 -18.43
CA ALA A 323 -17.70 -10.20 -18.29
C ALA A 323 -17.28 -10.81 -16.94
N GLY A 324 -18.24 -11.16 -16.08
CA GLY A 324 -17.98 -11.67 -14.75
C GLY A 324 -17.57 -10.61 -13.73
N PHE A 325 -17.70 -9.32 -14.02
CA PHE A 325 -17.44 -8.24 -13.08
C PHE A 325 -18.71 -7.78 -12.37
N ASN A 326 -18.63 -7.58 -11.06
CA ASN A 326 -19.73 -7.02 -10.26
C ASN A 326 -19.49 -5.52 -9.98
N LEU A 327 -20.47 -4.69 -10.30
CA LEU A 327 -20.47 -3.26 -9.94
C LEU A 327 -21.14 -3.05 -8.58
N ARG A 328 -20.48 -2.32 -7.69
CA ARG A 328 -20.93 -2.05 -6.32
C ARG A 328 -20.77 -0.57 -5.95
N SER A 329 -21.16 -0.23 -4.72
CA SER A 329 -21.00 1.11 -4.14
C SER A 329 -21.53 2.22 -5.07
N TRP A 330 -22.72 2.00 -5.62
CA TRP A 330 -23.35 2.95 -6.51
C TRP A 330 -23.73 4.23 -5.75
N SER A 331 -23.29 5.37 -6.26
CA SER A 331 -23.61 6.68 -5.69
C SER A 331 -24.06 7.64 -6.78
N SER A 332 -25.14 8.39 -6.50
CA SER A 332 -25.66 9.38 -7.44
C SER A 332 -26.43 10.49 -6.71
N ASN A 333 -26.48 11.68 -7.30
CA ASN A 333 -27.43 12.74 -6.96
C ASN A 333 -28.81 12.53 -7.65
N CYS A 334 -28.99 11.46 -8.44
CA CYS A 334 -30.25 11.06 -9.05
C CYS A 334 -31.04 10.12 -8.12
N SER A 335 -32.21 10.55 -7.64
CA SER A 335 -33.08 9.74 -6.76
C SER A 335 -33.51 8.43 -7.42
N LYS A 336 -33.89 8.46 -8.70
CA LYS A 336 -34.35 7.28 -9.44
C LYS A 336 -33.27 6.18 -9.54
N LEU A 337 -32.03 6.57 -9.82
CA LEU A 337 -30.90 5.64 -9.83
C LEU A 337 -30.62 5.12 -8.42
N THR A 338 -30.57 6.02 -7.43
CA THR A 338 -30.33 5.65 -6.03
C THR A 338 -31.37 4.65 -5.51
N ASP A 339 -32.65 4.81 -5.86
CA ASP A 339 -33.70 3.88 -5.48
C ASP A 339 -33.54 2.50 -6.17
N LEU A 340 -33.08 2.46 -7.42
CA LEU A 340 -32.72 1.21 -8.09
C LEU A 340 -31.53 0.54 -7.40
N ALA A 341 -30.48 1.29 -7.10
CA ALA A 341 -29.29 0.78 -6.41
C ALA A 341 -29.65 0.19 -5.04
N LYS A 342 -30.55 0.84 -4.29
CA LYS A 342 -31.05 0.33 -3.00
C LYS A 342 -31.86 -0.95 -3.17
N LYS A 343 -32.73 -1.05 -4.18
CA LYS A 343 -33.51 -2.26 -4.47
C LYS A 343 -32.62 -3.47 -4.80
N HIS A 344 -31.44 -3.21 -5.39
CA HIS A 344 -30.46 -4.24 -5.72
C HIS A 344 -29.39 -4.45 -4.63
N ASP A 345 -29.49 -3.76 -3.48
CA ASP A 345 -28.52 -3.82 -2.37
C ASP A 345 -27.06 -3.50 -2.79
N VAL A 346 -26.91 -2.53 -3.70
CA VAL A 346 -25.60 -2.10 -4.22
C VAL A 346 -25.37 -0.60 -4.09
N CYS A 347 -26.26 0.10 -3.39
CA CYS A 347 -26.15 1.52 -3.11
C CYS A 347 -25.06 1.77 -2.07
N GLU A 348 -24.26 2.82 -2.27
CA GLU A 348 -23.40 3.36 -1.22
C GLU A 348 -24.28 3.86 -0.07
N LYS A 349 -23.89 3.52 1.16
CA LYS A 349 -24.69 3.83 2.36
C LYS A 349 -24.51 5.28 2.78
N GLU A 350 -23.30 5.79 2.57
CA GLU A 350 -22.92 7.15 2.89
C GLU A 350 -23.33 8.12 1.78
N THR A 351 -23.69 9.33 2.19
CA THR A 351 -23.94 10.45 1.26
C THR A 351 -22.66 11.17 0.86
N PHE A 352 -21.59 10.97 1.65
CA PHE A 352 -20.27 11.50 1.36
C PHE A 352 -19.37 10.40 0.79
N VAL A 353 -19.07 10.51 -0.49
CA VAL A 353 -18.40 9.46 -1.26
C VAL A 353 -17.01 9.93 -1.66
N LYS A 354 -16.02 9.04 -1.53
CA LYS A 354 -14.65 9.33 -1.98
C LYS A 354 -14.55 9.03 -3.46
N ILE A 355 -14.25 10.05 -4.27
CA ILE A 355 -14.08 9.91 -5.73
C ILE A 355 -12.66 10.34 -6.11
N LEU A 356 -11.81 9.38 -6.48
CA LEU A 356 -10.45 9.60 -6.99
C LEU A 356 -9.61 10.63 -6.18
N GLY A 357 -9.72 10.59 -4.85
CA GLY A 357 -8.99 11.49 -3.93
C GLY A 357 -9.76 12.75 -3.50
N LEU A 358 -10.98 12.95 -3.97
CA LEU A 358 -11.91 14.01 -3.57
C LEU A 358 -13.04 13.44 -2.73
N LYS A 359 -13.80 14.32 -2.06
CA LYS A 359 -15.00 13.95 -1.29
C LYS A 359 -16.22 14.62 -1.92
N TRP A 360 -17.20 13.84 -2.34
CA TRP A 360 -18.42 14.31 -2.99
C TRP A 360 -19.64 14.09 -2.08
N ASP A 361 -20.40 15.15 -1.84
CA ASP A 361 -21.72 15.11 -1.19
C ASP A 361 -22.78 14.87 -2.27
N THR A 362 -23.41 13.70 -2.28
CA THR A 362 -24.41 13.33 -3.29
C THR A 362 -25.73 14.09 -3.14
N VAL A 363 -26.02 14.66 -1.97
CA VAL A 363 -27.27 15.36 -1.69
C VAL A 363 -27.15 16.82 -2.11
N LYS A 364 -26.05 17.47 -1.74
CA LYS A 364 -25.78 18.86 -2.14
C LYS A 364 -25.16 18.98 -3.54
N ASP A 365 -24.70 17.86 -4.08
CA ASP A 365 -23.91 17.78 -5.30
C ASP A 365 -22.68 18.71 -5.25
N THR A 366 -21.88 18.55 -4.19
CA THR A 366 -20.68 19.38 -3.98
C THR A 366 -19.45 18.53 -3.79
N ILE A 367 -18.37 18.90 -4.49
CA ILE A 367 -17.06 18.25 -4.37
C ILE A 367 -16.17 19.11 -3.47
N THR A 368 -15.58 18.46 -2.48
CA THR A 368 -14.68 19.06 -1.50
C THR A 368 -13.34 18.35 -1.49
N PHE A 369 -12.30 19.10 -1.17
CA PHE A 369 -10.98 18.53 -0.89
C PHE A 369 -10.90 18.26 0.62
N GLN A 370 -10.29 17.14 0.99
CA GLN A 370 -9.93 16.93 2.39
C GLN A 370 -8.89 17.99 2.76
N LYS A 371 -9.23 18.84 3.73
CA LYS A 371 -8.29 19.82 4.27
C LYS A 371 -7.15 19.05 4.92
N VAL A 372 -5.95 19.18 4.35
CA VAL A 372 -4.73 18.81 5.03
C VAL A 372 -4.31 20.05 5.80
N ASP A 373 -4.42 20.02 7.13
CA ASP A 373 -3.86 21.09 7.95
C ASP A 373 -2.35 21.06 7.77
N LEU A 374 -1.83 22.05 7.04
CA LEU A 374 -0.40 22.22 6.76
C LEU A 374 0.32 22.95 7.90
N PHE A 375 -0.26 22.97 9.10
CA PHE A 375 0.25 23.71 10.25
C PHE A 375 0.77 22.73 11.28
N ASP A 376 2.08 22.49 11.22
CA ASP A 376 3.04 22.44 12.35
C ASP A 376 4.46 22.14 11.82
N ILE A 377 4.81 22.76 10.69
CA ILE A 377 6.21 22.89 10.29
C ILE A 377 6.51 24.37 10.39
N GLU A 378 7.22 24.77 11.45
CA GLU A 378 7.90 26.05 11.48
C GLU A 378 8.84 26.10 10.27
N LEU A 379 8.39 26.74 9.19
CA LEU A 379 9.25 27.03 8.05
C LEU A 379 10.19 28.15 8.50
N PRO A 380 11.52 27.97 8.42
CA PRO A 380 12.44 29.06 8.70
C PRO A 380 12.14 30.22 7.75
N ASN A 381 12.09 31.43 8.30
CA ASN A 381 11.95 32.67 7.53
C ASN A 381 13.22 32.87 6.69
N ILE A 382 13.21 32.35 5.47
CA ILE A 382 14.30 32.57 4.51
C ILE A 382 14.06 33.91 3.84
N THR A 383 14.98 34.86 4.04
CA THR A 383 14.95 36.15 3.33
C THR A 383 15.78 36.07 2.05
N LYS A 384 15.56 37.00 1.10
CA LYS A 384 16.26 37.01 -0.21
C LYS A 384 17.80 36.99 -0.13
N HIS A 385 18.37 37.28 1.04
CA HIS A 385 19.80 37.38 1.28
C HIS A 385 20.46 36.13 1.87
N ASP A 386 19.70 35.08 2.19
CA ASP A 386 20.28 33.79 2.62
C ASP A 386 20.82 33.04 1.39
N LYS A 387 21.99 33.44 0.93
CA LYS A 387 22.87 32.66 0.06
C LYS A 387 24.20 32.49 0.79
N ASN A 388 24.66 31.23 0.86
CA ASN A 388 25.90 30.72 1.47
C ASN A 388 25.67 30.37 2.96
N ASP A 389 25.32 29.13 3.31
CA ASP A 389 26.36 28.10 3.52
C ASP A 389 25.91 26.62 3.44
N ASP A 390 24.67 26.27 3.04
CA ASP A 390 24.21 24.87 3.05
C ASP A 390 23.46 24.45 1.76
N THR A 391 24.16 24.43 0.62
CA THR A 391 23.57 24.11 -0.70
C THR A 391 23.41 22.62 -1.01
N SER A 392 23.89 21.70 -0.16
CA SER A 392 23.74 20.25 -0.38
C SER A 392 22.49 19.64 0.27
N ASN A 393 22.12 20.06 1.48
CA ASN A 393 20.93 19.53 2.19
C ASN A 393 19.61 20.20 1.80
N SER A 394 19.66 21.43 1.29
CA SER A 394 18.47 22.21 0.91
C SER A 394 17.93 21.82 -0.48
N THR A 395 18.81 21.44 -1.41
CA THR A 395 18.43 20.97 -2.75
C THR A 395 17.75 19.60 -2.71
N GLU A 396 18.15 18.70 -1.81
CA GLU A 396 17.54 17.38 -1.63
C GLU A 396 16.17 17.45 -0.91
N ARG A 397 15.98 18.42 -0.01
CA ARG A 397 14.66 18.73 0.59
C ARG A 397 13.72 19.41 -0.41
N LEU A 398 14.23 20.27 -1.29
CA LEU A 398 13.44 20.94 -2.32
C LEU A 398 13.00 19.97 -3.43
N THR A 399 13.84 19.03 -3.88
CA THR A 399 13.46 18.05 -4.92
C THR A 399 12.37 17.06 -4.49
N ARG A 400 12.22 16.78 -3.19
CA ARG A 400 11.08 15.98 -2.67
C ARG A 400 9.77 16.76 -2.53
N VAL A 401 9.83 18.09 -2.42
CA VAL A 401 8.66 18.96 -2.19
C VAL A 401 8.16 19.64 -3.48
N LEU A 402 9.05 19.91 -4.44
CA LEU A 402 8.76 20.63 -5.67
C LEU A 402 7.75 19.95 -6.62
N PRO A 403 7.70 18.60 -6.81
CA PRO A 403 6.72 17.98 -7.72
C PRO A 403 5.28 18.21 -7.26
N LYS A 404 5.05 18.24 -5.94
CA LYS A 404 3.73 18.54 -5.34
C LYS A 404 3.41 20.04 -5.36
N ARG A 405 4.43 20.91 -5.27
CA ARG A 405 4.26 22.37 -5.34
C ARG A 405 3.96 22.86 -6.75
N GLU A 406 4.65 22.38 -7.79
CA GLU A 406 4.43 22.85 -9.16
C GLU A 406 3.05 22.48 -9.69
N ALA A 407 2.56 21.27 -9.38
CA ALA A 407 1.21 20.84 -9.75
C ALA A 407 0.13 21.66 -9.03
N SER A 408 0.33 21.94 -7.73
CA SER A 408 -0.64 22.68 -6.91
C SER A 408 -0.62 24.20 -7.20
N VAL A 409 0.54 24.77 -7.54
CA VAL A 409 0.67 26.19 -7.96
C VAL A 409 0.14 26.38 -9.38
N ARG A 410 0.42 25.48 -10.34
CA ARG A 410 -0.22 25.54 -11.67
C ARG A 410 -1.73 25.38 -11.59
N ALA A 411 -2.23 24.47 -10.75
CA ALA A 411 -3.67 24.33 -10.54
C ALA A 411 -4.29 25.61 -9.96
N ARG A 412 -3.64 26.24 -8.97
CA ARG A 412 -4.10 27.51 -8.36
C ARG A 412 -3.99 28.70 -9.31
N GLU A 413 -2.95 28.80 -10.13
CA GLU A 413 -2.80 29.88 -11.12
C GLU A 413 -3.78 29.75 -12.28
N ASN A 414 -4.05 28.52 -12.76
CA ASN A 414 -5.04 28.28 -13.81
C ASN A 414 -6.46 28.57 -13.32
N ILE A 415 -6.77 28.25 -12.05
CA ILE A 415 -8.07 28.57 -11.44
C ILE A 415 -8.20 30.07 -11.15
N LYS A 416 -7.14 30.74 -10.64
CA LYS A 416 -7.14 32.19 -10.42
C LYS A 416 -7.31 32.97 -11.72
N LYS A 417 -6.63 32.60 -12.81
CA LYS A 417 -6.80 33.23 -14.12
C LYS A 417 -8.24 33.11 -14.64
N TRP A 418 -8.96 32.04 -14.27
CA TRP A 418 -10.33 31.81 -14.70
C TRP A 418 -11.36 32.59 -13.87
N THR A 419 -11.16 32.71 -12.55
CA THR A 419 -12.05 33.51 -11.69
C THR A 419 -12.05 35.01 -12.01
N THR A 420 -11.01 35.54 -12.65
CA THR A 420 -10.92 36.95 -13.06
C THR A 420 -11.44 37.21 -14.48
N GLN A 421 -11.89 36.17 -15.22
CA GLN A 421 -12.40 36.26 -16.59
C GLN A 421 -13.91 36.00 -16.71
N LYS A 422 -14.65 36.02 -15.60
CA LYS A 422 -16.12 36.01 -15.59
C LYS A 422 -16.68 37.37 -15.21
#